data_AF-A0A852VLF2-F1
#
_entry.id   AF-A0A852VLF2-F1
#
_cell.length_a   1.000
_cell.length_b   1.000
_cell.length_c   1.000
_cell.angle_alpha   90.00
_cell.angle_beta   90.00
_cell.angle_gamma   90.00
#
_symmetry.space_group_name_H-M   'P 1'
#
loop_
_entity.id
_entity.type
_entity.pdbx_description
1 polymer ?
#
loop_
_entity_poly.entity_id
_entity_poly.type
_entity_poly.pdbx_seq_one_letter_code
_entity_poly.pdbx_strand_id
1 'polypeptide(L)'
;MEEAQGFRALLDLEDPKYSIEQIAAKVGKSPVFVASRLKLSDLVPAAVDAFYANEIGVGHALLLAKLPADQQEAALQACFKEVYNGGSKPARILLPVRNLQFWIDSNILLVLRDAPFNKRDAQLVPAAGSCADCPKRTGHNKLLFADDLGRQGDRCTDPNCYQAKVSAHIAQTVAAKPELVQISTAYGGQKEGSTVLPRNKYIAIRDDKPKSKDDAKRPELKVCKFTTEAIITEGTDVGTIQKVCANPSCPVHHPKRPTSRNDEKWKAEQDRQRREQAIANTTGLRVLAAVGAAVPVRLMKRDLLFILEKLVSVMDENRVEMLARQHGIRHKRDDGGIGKALTAYVRRADEGTFSRLMVEASILLAASRGNPTVILKEAAIAYKVDTEAIAAKVRQEFAAKERARKTLQPTTKTVTKAA
;
A
#
# COMPACT_ATOMS: atom_id res chain seq x y z
N MET A 1 -17.90 -29.94 -2.52
CA MET A 1 -19.37 -29.91 -2.43
C MET A 1 -19.92 -31.27 -2.03
N GLU A 2 -19.50 -32.35 -2.67
CA GLU A 2 -19.91 -33.72 -2.34
C GLU A 2 -19.70 -34.10 -0.86
N GLU A 3 -18.54 -33.76 -0.27
CA GLU A 3 -18.29 -33.99 1.16
C GLU A 3 -19.32 -33.29 2.07
N ALA A 4 -19.71 -32.05 1.71
CA ALA A 4 -20.73 -31.30 2.45
C ALA A 4 -22.11 -31.97 2.34
N GLN A 5 -22.48 -32.44 1.15
CA GLN A 5 -23.73 -33.17 0.90
C GLN A 5 -23.76 -34.50 1.67
N GLY A 6 -22.64 -35.24 1.70
CA GLY A 6 -22.53 -36.47 2.48
C GLY A 6 -22.70 -36.24 3.97
N PHE A 7 -22.05 -35.20 4.54
CA PHE A 7 -22.25 -34.84 5.94
C PHE A 7 -23.68 -34.38 6.22
N ARG A 8 -24.30 -33.64 5.30
CA ARG A 8 -25.69 -33.19 5.41
C ARG A 8 -26.65 -34.38 5.43
N ALA A 9 -26.47 -35.33 4.51
CA ALA A 9 -27.26 -36.56 4.46
C ALA A 9 -27.15 -37.36 5.77
N LEU A 10 -25.96 -37.45 6.37
CA LEU A 10 -25.79 -38.10 7.66
C LEU A 10 -26.50 -37.36 8.81
N LEU A 11 -26.50 -36.02 8.82
CA LEU A 11 -27.23 -35.24 9.82
C LEU A 11 -28.74 -35.33 9.68
N ASP A 12 -29.23 -35.54 8.47
CA ASP A 12 -30.66 -35.61 8.14
C ASP A 12 -31.24 -37.03 8.34
N LEU A 13 -30.42 -38.04 8.73
CA LEU A 13 -30.90 -39.37 9.11
C LEU A 13 -31.68 -39.33 10.44
N GLU A 14 -32.84 -40.01 10.46
CA GLU A 14 -33.64 -40.17 11.68
C GLU A 14 -33.10 -41.28 12.59
N ASP A 15 -32.67 -42.41 12.03
CA ASP A 15 -32.06 -43.52 12.77
C ASP A 15 -30.91 -44.19 11.98
N PRO A 16 -29.68 -44.23 12.53
CA PRO A 16 -29.24 -43.53 13.73
C PRO A 16 -29.10 -42.02 13.49
N LYS A 17 -29.59 -41.21 14.44
CA LYS A 17 -29.41 -39.75 14.41
C LYS A 17 -27.97 -39.38 14.72
N TYR A 18 -27.28 -38.74 13.77
CA TYR A 18 -25.89 -38.32 13.93
C TYR A 18 -25.75 -36.86 14.41
N SER A 19 -24.78 -36.62 15.29
CA SER A 19 -24.28 -35.27 15.62
C SER A 19 -23.00 -34.95 14.83
N ILE A 20 -22.61 -33.66 14.80
CA ILE A 20 -21.36 -33.22 14.17
C ILE A 20 -20.15 -33.94 14.79
N GLU A 21 -20.13 -34.13 16.11
CA GLU A 21 -19.08 -34.82 16.85
C GLU A 21 -18.98 -36.29 16.47
N GLN A 22 -20.13 -36.96 16.31
CA GLN A 22 -20.18 -38.37 15.90
C GLN A 22 -19.71 -38.55 14.45
N ILE A 23 -20.12 -37.66 13.54
CA ILE A 23 -19.64 -37.68 12.15
C ILE A 23 -18.12 -37.46 12.14
N ALA A 24 -17.63 -36.45 12.87
CA ALA A 24 -16.21 -36.12 12.98
C ALA A 24 -15.38 -37.32 13.47
N ALA A 25 -15.85 -38.01 14.51
CA ALA A 25 -15.20 -39.22 15.02
C ALA A 25 -15.17 -40.35 13.97
N LYS A 26 -16.27 -40.57 13.23
CA LYS A 26 -16.34 -41.60 12.18
C LYS A 26 -15.40 -41.33 11.01
N VAL A 27 -15.22 -40.07 10.61
CA VAL A 27 -14.39 -39.70 9.45
C VAL A 27 -12.94 -39.35 9.82
N GLY A 28 -12.57 -39.44 11.11
CA GLY A 28 -11.24 -39.09 11.59
C GLY A 28 -10.88 -37.61 11.40
N LYS A 29 -11.86 -36.71 11.59
CA LYS A 29 -11.70 -35.25 11.45
C LYS A 29 -12.11 -34.53 12.73
N SER A 30 -11.81 -33.24 12.82
CA SER A 30 -12.31 -32.41 13.93
C SER A 30 -13.78 -32.03 13.71
N PRO A 31 -14.55 -31.77 14.78
CA PRO A 31 -15.90 -31.20 14.67
C PRO A 31 -15.92 -29.89 13.88
N VAL A 32 -14.90 -29.05 14.06
CA VAL A 32 -14.72 -27.78 13.32
C VAL A 32 -14.62 -28.03 11.81
N PHE A 33 -13.89 -29.08 11.39
CA PHE A 33 -13.78 -29.46 9.98
C PHE A 33 -15.15 -29.84 9.40
N VAL A 34 -15.90 -30.72 10.07
CA VAL A 34 -17.23 -31.16 9.62
C VAL A 34 -18.20 -29.99 9.56
N ALA A 35 -18.26 -29.15 10.60
CA ALA A 35 -19.11 -27.95 10.62
C ALA A 35 -18.76 -26.96 9.51
N SER A 36 -17.46 -26.75 9.26
CA SER A 36 -17.00 -25.88 8.16
C SER A 36 -17.39 -26.46 6.80
N ARG A 37 -17.24 -27.77 6.59
CA ARG A 37 -17.62 -28.41 5.33
C ARG A 37 -19.11 -28.37 5.06
N LEU A 38 -19.93 -28.64 6.08
CA LEU A 38 -21.39 -28.50 6.00
C LEU A 38 -21.79 -27.11 5.52
N LYS A 39 -21.05 -26.06 5.89
CA LYS A 39 -21.35 -24.71 5.45
C LYS A 39 -21.25 -24.49 3.95
N LEU A 40 -20.51 -25.30 3.20
CA LEU A 40 -20.45 -25.16 1.74
C LEU A 40 -21.82 -25.34 1.07
N SER A 41 -22.78 -25.99 1.73
CA SER A 41 -24.18 -26.09 1.26
C SER A 41 -24.92 -24.75 1.26
N ASP A 42 -24.41 -23.74 1.96
CA ASP A 42 -25.00 -22.40 2.06
C ASP A 42 -24.45 -21.44 0.98
N LEU A 43 -23.63 -21.92 0.05
CA LEU A 43 -23.09 -21.11 -1.04
C LEU A 43 -24.19 -20.68 -2.03
N VAL A 44 -24.16 -19.42 -2.44
CA VAL A 44 -25.02 -18.92 -3.53
C VAL A 44 -24.58 -19.50 -4.88
N PRO A 45 -25.49 -19.59 -5.87
CA PRO A 45 -25.19 -20.22 -7.18
C PRO A 45 -23.90 -19.71 -7.83
N ALA A 46 -23.67 -18.39 -7.85
CA ALA A 46 -22.47 -17.80 -8.43
C ALA A 46 -21.16 -18.28 -7.75
N ALA A 47 -21.18 -18.49 -6.43
CA ALA A 47 -20.03 -18.98 -5.70
C ALA A 47 -19.84 -20.50 -5.86
N VAL A 48 -20.93 -21.26 -6.04
CA VAL A 48 -20.88 -22.68 -6.41
C VAL A 48 -20.25 -22.86 -7.79
N ASP A 49 -20.67 -22.07 -8.77
CA ASP A 49 -20.14 -22.10 -10.13
C ASP A 49 -18.64 -21.76 -10.15
N ALA A 50 -18.25 -20.68 -9.46
CA ALA A 50 -16.84 -20.29 -9.32
C ALA A 50 -15.99 -21.38 -8.64
N PHE A 51 -16.56 -22.09 -7.66
CA PHE A 51 -15.86 -23.18 -6.98
C PHE A 51 -15.70 -24.42 -7.87
N TYR A 52 -16.75 -24.83 -8.59
CA TYR A 52 -16.66 -25.95 -9.54
C TYR A 52 -15.77 -25.66 -10.74
N ALA A 53 -15.73 -24.41 -11.20
CA ALA A 53 -14.82 -23.95 -12.25
C ALA A 53 -13.35 -23.83 -11.79
N ASN A 54 -13.04 -24.12 -10.52
CA ASN A 54 -11.73 -23.94 -9.90
C ASN A 54 -11.22 -22.47 -9.94
N GLU A 55 -12.12 -21.48 -10.03
CA GLU A 55 -11.75 -20.06 -9.96
C GLU A 55 -11.40 -19.63 -8.54
N ILE A 56 -11.96 -20.32 -7.53
CA ILE A 56 -11.68 -20.11 -6.11
C ILE A 56 -11.32 -21.42 -5.43
N GLY A 57 -10.49 -21.36 -4.40
CA GLY A 57 -10.14 -22.54 -3.59
C GLY A 57 -11.16 -22.83 -2.48
N VAL A 58 -11.03 -24.00 -1.85
CA VAL A 58 -11.90 -24.39 -0.71
C VAL A 58 -11.86 -23.39 0.44
N GLY A 59 -10.71 -22.77 0.69
CA GLY A 59 -10.57 -21.75 1.74
C GLY A 59 -11.42 -20.50 1.48
N HIS A 60 -11.48 -20.05 0.22
CA HIS A 60 -12.36 -18.95 -0.19
C HIS A 60 -13.83 -19.34 -0.07
N ALA A 61 -14.18 -20.49 -0.62
CA ALA A 61 -15.55 -21.00 -0.58
C ALA A 61 -16.08 -21.13 0.86
N LEU A 62 -15.26 -21.62 1.79
CA LEU A 62 -15.62 -21.70 3.21
C LEU A 62 -15.88 -20.32 3.84
N LEU A 63 -15.07 -19.30 3.52
CA LEU A 63 -15.28 -17.95 4.03
C LEU A 63 -16.56 -17.32 3.45
N LEU A 64 -16.83 -17.52 2.16
CA LEU A 64 -18.05 -17.05 1.51
C LEU A 64 -19.28 -17.70 2.15
N ALA A 65 -19.27 -19.02 2.35
CA ALA A 65 -20.42 -19.75 2.86
C ALA A 65 -20.75 -19.44 4.34
N LYS A 66 -19.83 -18.79 5.07
CA LYS A 66 -20.08 -18.27 6.42
C LYS A 66 -20.87 -16.96 6.43
N LEU A 67 -21.02 -16.30 5.28
CA LEU A 67 -21.71 -15.02 5.13
C LEU A 67 -23.19 -15.24 4.79
N PRO A 68 -24.07 -14.27 5.15
CA PRO A 68 -25.42 -14.22 4.59
C PRO A 68 -25.41 -14.24 3.06
N ALA A 69 -26.40 -14.90 2.46
CA ALA A 69 -26.46 -15.12 1.01
C ALA A 69 -26.36 -13.82 0.19
N ASP A 70 -27.00 -12.74 0.65
CA ASP A 70 -26.99 -11.42 0.03
C ASP A 70 -25.62 -10.72 0.05
N GLN A 71 -24.67 -11.22 0.84
CA GLN A 71 -23.31 -10.69 0.94
C GLN A 71 -22.27 -11.51 0.16
N GLN A 72 -22.61 -12.75 -0.23
CA GLN A 72 -21.64 -13.68 -0.82
C GLN A 72 -21.15 -13.23 -2.19
N GLU A 73 -21.99 -12.63 -3.03
CA GLU A 73 -21.58 -12.18 -4.36
C GLU A 73 -20.57 -11.03 -4.30
N ALA A 74 -20.81 -10.03 -3.43
CA ALA A 74 -19.87 -8.94 -3.22
C ALA A 74 -18.51 -9.44 -2.69
N ALA A 75 -18.56 -10.38 -1.74
CA ALA A 75 -17.37 -11.03 -1.20
C ALA A 75 -16.64 -11.89 -2.26
N LEU A 76 -17.38 -12.55 -3.15
CA LEU A 76 -16.81 -13.32 -4.26
C LEU A 76 -16.07 -12.38 -5.23
N GLN A 77 -16.64 -11.22 -5.57
CA GLN A 77 -15.94 -10.25 -6.42
C GLN A 77 -14.64 -9.75 -5.77
N ALA A 78 -14.66 -9.53 -4.45
CA ALA A 78 -13.48 -9.14 -3.68
C ALA A 78 -12.38 -10.21 -3.60
N CYS A 79 -12.66 -11.46 -4.00
CA CYS A 79 -11.63 -12.50 -4.12
C CYS A 79 -10.63 -12.20 -5.24
N PHE A 80 -10.97 -11.33 -6.19
CA PHE A 80 -10.20 -11.12 -7.40
C PHE A 80 -9.65 -9.70 -7.50
N LYS A 81 -8.50 -9.57 -8.17
CA LYS A 81 -7.93 -8.30 -8.58
C LYS A 81 -7.67 -8.30 -10.07
N GLU A 82 -8.07 -7.21 -10.73
CA GLU A 82 -7.74 -6.95 -12.12
C GLU A 82 -6.35 -6.32 -12.23
N VAL A 83 -5.53 -6.85 -13.14
CA VAL A 83 -4.18 -6.36 -13.43
C VAL A 83 -4.00 -6.13 -14.93
N TYR A 84 -3.55 -4.94 -15.28
CA TYR A 84 -3.26 -4.55 -16.66
C TYR A 84 -1.78 -4.79 -16.98
N ASN A 85 -1.50 -5.80 -17.79
CA ASN A 85 -0.14 -6.17 -18.22
C ASN A 85 0.10 -5.81 -19.71
N GLY A 86 -0.26 -4.59 -20.11
CA GLY A 86 -0.02 -4.10 -21.48
C GLY A 86 -0.96 -4.65 -22.57
N GLY A 87 -1.92 -5.50 -22.22
CA GLY A 87 -3.00 -5.95 -23.10
C GLY A 87 -4.26 -5.07 -23.02
N SER A 88 -5.18 -5.23 -23.98
CA SER A 88 -6.45 -4.49 -24.05
C SER A 88 -7.50 -4.93 -23.01
N LYS A 89 -7.31 -6.09 -22.38
CA LYS A 89 -8.18 -6.61 -21.31
C LYS A 89 -7.37 -6.89 -20.04
N PRO A 90 -7.89 -6.56 -18.85
CA PRO A 90 -7.21 -6.90 -17.60
C PRO A 90 -7.21 -8.42 -17.37
N ALA A 91 -6.12 -8.93 -16.81
CA ALA A 91 -6.07 -10.28 -16.27
C ALA A 91 -6.70 -10.29 -14.88
N ARG A 92 -7.62 -11.22 -14.63
CA ARG A 92 -8.25 -11.44 -13.32
C ARG A 92 -7.40 -12.40 -12.51
N ILE A 93 -6.90 -11.97 -11.37
CA ILE A 93 -6.03 -12.75 -10.49
C ILE A 93 -6.76 -13.05 -9.18
N LEU A 94 -6.81 -14.33 -8.80
CA LEU A 94 -7.30 -14.74 -7.48
C LEU A 94 -6.34 -14.29 -6.38
N LEU A 95 -6.85 -13.52 -5.42
CA LEU A 95 -6.10 -13.09 -4.25
C LEU A 95 -6.02 -14.22 -3.20
N PRO A 96 -4.97 -14.26 -2.35
CA PRO A 96 -4.89 -15.21 -1.25
C PRO A 96 -6.10 -15.14 -0.29
N VAL A 97 -6.46 -16.26 0.34
CA VAL A 97 -7.60 -16.36 1.28
C VAL A 97 -7.59 -15.27 2.37
N ARG A 98 -6.41 -14.93 2.89
CA ARG A 98 -6.23 -13.85 3.90
C ARG A 98 -6.74 -12.48 3.42
N ASN A 99 -6.71 -12.21 2.12
CA ASN A 99 -7.21 -10.96 1.55
C ASN A 99 -8.74 -10.92 1.62
N LEU A 100 -9.40 -12.02 1.30
CA LEU A 100 -10.85 -12.16 1.48
C LEU A 100 -11.22 -12.02 2.96
N GLN A 101 -10.49 -12.66 3.86
CA GLN A 101 -10.72 -12.52 5.30
C GLN A 101 -10.63 -11.06 5.75
N PHE A 102 -9.58 -10.34 5.35
CA PHE A 102 -9.43 -8.91 5.64
C PHE A 102 -10.58 -8.08 5.06
N TRP A 103 -10.99 -8.38 3.82
CA TRP A 103 -12.09 -7.68 3.18
C TRP A 103 -13.42 -7.89 3.93
N ILE A 104 -13.73 -9.12 4.31
CA ILE A 104 -14.91 -9.47 5.12
C ILE A 104 -14.88 -8.74 6.46
N ASP A 105 -13.72 -8.75 7.14
CA ASP A 105 -13.51 -8.07 8.42
C ASP A 105 -13.77 -6.56 8.32
N SER A 106 -13.46 -5.95 7.18
CA SER A 106 -13.54 -4.50 6.99
C SER A 106 -14.89 -4.01 6.45
N ASN A 107 -15.60 -4.85 5.69
CA ASN A 107 -16.79 -4.44 4.93
C ASN A 107 -18.09 -5.10 5.43
N ILE A 108 -18.00 -6.27 6.08
CA ILE A 108 -19.18 -7.04 6.47
C ILE A 108 -19.28 -7.17 7.99
N LEU A 109 -18.20 -7.47 8.70
CA LEU A 109 -18.32 -7.82 10.11
C LEU A 109 -18.40 -6.58 11.02
N LEU A 110 -19.50 -6.45 11.76
CA LEU A 110 -19.75 -5.32 12.66
C LEU A 110 -19.50 -5.72 14.11
N VAL A 111 -18.74 -4.90 14.84
CA VAL A 111 -18.37 -5.18 16.23
C VAL A 111 -19.56 -4.91 17.15
N LEU A 112 -20.20 -5.96 17.66
CA LEU A 112 -21.40 -5.81 18.49
C LEU A 112 -21.12 -5.19 19.86
N ARG A 113 -19.88 -5.29 20.36
CA ARG A 113 -19.49 -4.61 21.61
C ARG A 113 -19.72 -3.10 21.51
N ASP A 114 -19.45 -2.53 20.33
CA ASP A 114 -19.39 -1.09 20.10
C ASP A 114 -20.69 -0.57 19.45
N ALA A 115 -21.75 -1.39 19.43
CA ALA A 115 -23.04 -1.02 18.86
C ALA A 115 -23.72 0.10 19.68
N PRO A 116 -24.25 1.15 19.03
CA PRO A 116 -24.86 2.29 19.72
C PRO A 116 -26.24 1.97 20.31
N PHE A 117 -26.85 0.85 19.89
CA PHE A 117 -28.20 0.45 20.28
C PHE A 117 -28.21 -0.68 21.30
N ASN A 118 -29.33 -0.82 22.03
CA ASN A 118 -29.52 -1.93 22.94
C ASN A 118 -29.68 -3.27 22.17
N LYS A 119 -28.65 -4.11 22.25
CA LYS A 119 -28.63 -5.45 21.61
C LYS A 119 -29.77 -6.37 22.05
N ARG A 120 -30.38 -6.14 23.21
CA ARG A 120 -31.48 -6.97 23.74
C ARG A 120 -32.86 -6.48 23.33
N ASP A 121 -32.95 -5.31 22.70
CA ASP A 121 -34.21 -4.76 22.26
C ASP A 121 -34.71 -5.46 20.99
N ALA A 122 -35.77 -6.25 21.15
CA ALA A 122 -36.43 -6.95 20.05
C ALA A 122 -37.39 -6.05 19.26
N GLN A 123 -37.79 -4.91 19.82
CA GLN A 123 -38.76 -3.98 19.21
C GLN A 123 -38.09 -2.86 18.41
N LEU A 124 -36.77 -2.66 18.56
CA LEU A 124 -36.02 -1.68 17.77
C LEU A 124 -36.21 -1.87 16.26
N VAL A 125 -36.14 -3.11 15.80
CA VAL A 125 -36.52 -3.53 14.44
C VAL A 125 -37.23 -4.89 14.57
N PRO A 126 -38.58 -4.91 14.63
CA PRO A 126 -39.34 -6.12 14.98
C PRO A 126 -39.06 -7.31 14.05
N ALA A 127 -38.89 -7.06 12.75
CA ALA A 127 -38.56 -8.10 11.77
C ALA A 127 -37.19 -8.76 12.00
N ALA A 128 -36.25 -8.08 12.67
CA ALA A 128 -34.92 -8.59 12.97
C ALA A 128 -34.80 -9.21 14.38
N GLY A 129 -35.68 -8.82 15.31
CA GLY A 129 -35.66 -9.29 16.70
C GLY A 129 -34.41 -8.87 17.48
N SER A 130 -34.15 -9.54 18.61
CA SER A 130 -33.02 -9.26 19.51
C SER A 130 -31.69 -9.79 18.96
N CYS A 131 -30.59 -9.07 19.20
CA CYS A 131 -29.26 -9.57 18.88
C CYS A 131 -28.77 -10.64 19.88
N ALA A 132 -29.38 -10.80 21.06
CA ALA A 132 -28.89 -11.65 22.15
C ALA A 132 -28.72 -13.12 21.75
N ASP A 133 -29.65 -13.67 20.97
CA ASP A 133 -29.64 -15.06 20.50
C ASP A 133 -29.64 -15.14 18.96
N CYS A 134 -29.23 -14.06 18.30
CA CYS A 134 -29.27 -13.97 16.85
C CYS A 134 -28.28 -14.97 16.21
N PRO A 135 -28.74 -15.84 15.28
CA PRO A 135 -27.87 -16.82 14.63
C PRO A 135 -26.86 -16.20 13.66
N LYS A 136 -27.03 -14.93 13.28
CA LYS A 136 -26.14 -14.16 12.40
C LYS A 136 -24.94 -13.55 13.13
N ARG A 137 -24.56 -14.14 14.27
CA ARG A 137 -23.45 -13.70 15.12
C ARG A 137 -22.34 -14.72 15.10
N THR A 138 -21.10 -14.24 15.00
CA THR A 138 -19.93 -15.12 15.12
C THR A 138 -19.87 -15.81 16.48
N GLY A 139 -20.35 -15.15 17.55
CA GLY A 139 -20.43 -15.72 18.89
C GLY A 139 -21.57 -16.71 19.12
N HIS A 140 -22.55 -16.80 18.21
CA HIS A 140 -23.63 -17.81 18.29
C HIS A 140 -23.12 -19.21 17.92
N ASN A 141 -22.30 -19.31 16.86
CA ASN A 141 -21.67 -20.57 16.45
C ASN A 141 -20.14 -20.50 16.61
N LYS A 142 -19.67 -20.51 17.86
CA LYS A 142 -18.24 -20.41 18.18
C LYS A 142 -17.38 -21.47 17.49
N LEU A 143 -17.90 -22.69 17.35
CA LEU A 143 -17.20 -23.80 16.71
C LEU A 143 -16.87 -23.50 15.25
N LEU A 144 -17.78 -22.84 14.51
CA LEU A 144 -17.58 -22.49 13.11
C LEU A 144 -16.62 -21.30 12.90
N PHE A 145 -16.60 -20.34 13.83
CA PHE A 145 -15.90 -19.07 13.66
C PHE A 145 -14.61 -18.93 14.48
N ALA A 146 -14.25 -19.92 15.31
CA ALA A 146 -13.14 -19.86 16.26
C ALA A 146 -11.79 -19.49 15.61
N ASP A 147 -11.49 -20.06 14.45
CA ASP A 147 -10.17 -19.96 13.83
C ASP A 147 -10.02 -18.77 12.86
N ASP A 148 -11.10 -18.04 12.57
CA ASP A 148 -11.10 -16.95 11.60
C ASP A 148 -11.92 -15.70 12.03
N LEU A 149 -13.12 -15.54 11.49
CA LEU A 149 -13.96 -14.34 11.59
C LEU A 149 -14.44 -14.06 13.03
N GLY A 150 -14.38 -15.06 13.92
CA GLY A 150 -14.72 -14.94 15.34
C GLY A 150 -13.52 -14.64 16.26
N ARG A 151 -12.28 -14.62 15.74
CA ARG A 151 -11.07 -14.47 16.58
C ARG A 151 -11.01 -13.14 17.34
N GLN A 152 -11.57 -12.08 16.77
CA GLN A 152 -11.57 -10.74 17.35
C GLN A 152 -12.80 -10.45 18.23
N GLY A 153 -13.55 -11.50 18.60
CA GLY A 153 -14.74 -11.40 19.42
C GLY A 153 -16.03 -11.56 18.64
N ASP A 154 -17.14 -11.32 19.33
CA ASP A 154 -18.49 -11.51 18.81
C ASP A 154 -18.92 -10.36 17.89
N ARG A 155 -19.24 -10.70 16.64
CA ARG A 155 -19.50 -9.76 15.55
C ARG A 155 -20.79 -10.14 14.82
N CYS A 156 -21.49 -9.14 14.31
CA CYS A 156 -22.62 -9.32 13.40
C CYS A 156 -22.09 -9.62 12.00
N THR A 157 -22.67 -10.61 11.32
CA THR A 157 -22.33 -10.94 9.92
C THR A 157 -23.29 -10.30 8.90
N ASP A 158 -24.28 -9.54 9.37
CA ASP A 158 -25.34 -8.94 8.55
C ASP A 158 -25.27 -7.40 8.65
N PRO A 159 -24.60 -6.73 7.68
CA PRO A 159 -24.46 -5.28 7.67
C PRO A 159 -25.79 -4.55 7.44
N ASN A 160 -26.69 -5.13 6.64
CA ASN A 160 -28.00 -4.53 6.36
C ASN A 160 -28.87 -4.48 7.62
N CYS A 161 -28.92 -5.59 8.38
CA CYS A 161 -29.62 -5.65 9.67
C CYS A 161 -29.02 -4.66 10.68
N TYR A 162 -27.69 -4.62 10.79
CA TYR A 162 -27.01 -3.71 11.72
C TYR A 162 -27.33 -2.24 11.38
N GLN A 163 -27.23 -1.86 10.10
CA GLN A 163 -27.53 -0.51 9.65
C GLN A 163 -29.00 -0.13 9.89
N ALA A 164 -29.94 -1.04 9.64
CA ALA A 164 -31.35 -0.80 9.94
C ALA A 164 -31.58 -0.52 11.43
N LYS A 165 -30.91 -1.25 12.32
CA LYS A 165 -30.96 -1.01 13.78
C LYS A 165 -30.33 0.30 14.19
N VAL A 166 -29.20 0.68 13.60
CA VAL A 166 -28.55 1.98 13.83
C VAL A 166 -29.49 3.12 13.40
N SER A 167 -30.08 3.03 12.21
CA SER A 167 -31.02 4.03 11.71
C SER A 167 -32.27 4.16 12.61
N ALA A 168 -32.85 3.03 13.04
CA ALA A 168 -33.99 3.03 13.96
C ALA A 168 -33.63 3.63 15.32
N HIS A 169 -32.43 3.32 15.85
CA HIS A 169 -31.93 3.87 17.10
C HIS A 169 -31.74 5.39 17.02
N ILE A 170 -31.18 5.89 15.92
CA ILE A 170 -31.03 7.33 15.68
C ILE A 170 -32.40 8.00 15.65
N ALA A 171 -33.35 7.44 14.88
CA ALA A 171 -34.69 8.00 14.77
C ALA A 171 -35.39 8.07 16.13
N GLN A 172 -35.34 6.99 16.93
CA GLN A 172 -35.88 6.98 18.29
C GLN A 172 -35.19 7.98 19.21
N THR A 173 -33.85 8.10 19.12
CA THR A 173 -33.07 9.00 19.98
C THR A 173 -33.34 10.46 19.66
N VAL A 174 -33.42 10.83 18.38
CA VAL A 174 -33.78 12.19 17.93
C VAL A 174 -35.22 12.52 18.30
N ALA A 175 -36.15 11.58 18.18
CA ALA A 175 -37.54 11.78 18.61
C ALA A 175 -37.67 11.96 20.13
N ALA A 176 -36.88 11.22 20.92
CA ALA A 176 -36.88 11.31 22.37
C ALA A 176 -36.15 12.56 22.91
N LYS A 177 -35.15 13.07 22.17
CA LYS A 177 -34.35 14.27 22.52
C LYS A 177 -34.18 15.20 21.31
N PRO A 178 -35.21 15.99 20.94
CA PRO A 178 -35.17 16.87 19.78
C PRO A 178 -34.08 17.97 19.85
N GLU A 179 -33.57 18.27 21.05
CA GLU A 179 -32.49 19.23 21.29
C GLU A 179 -31.10 18.74 20.86
N LEU A 180 -30.95 17.44 20.56
CA LEU A 180 -29.68 16.89 20.11
C LEU A 180 -29.30 17.47 18.74
N VAL A 181 -28.11 18.05 18.68
CA VAL A 181 -27.54 18.51 17.42
C VAL A 181 -27.13 17.30 16.57
N GLN A 182 -27.52 17.26 15.30
CA GLN A 182 -27.08 16.19 14.41
C GLN A 182 -25.76 16.59 13.74
N ILE A 183 -24.74 15.74 13.83
CA ILE A 183 -23.41 15.99 13.28
C ILE A 183 -22.95 14.89 12.33
N SER A 184 -22.11 15.27 11.37
CA SER A 184 -21.41 14.36 10.47
C SER A 184 -19.93 14.33 10.82
N THR A 185 -19.36 13.13 10.96
CA THR A 185 -17.92 12.92 11.13
C THR A 185 -17.21 12.58 9.81
N ALA A 186 -17.97 12.41 8.73
CA ALA A 186 -17.48 12.07 7.40
C ALA A 186 -16.59 13.16 6.80
N TYR A 187 -15.66 12.75 5.96
CA TYR A 187 -14.84 13.66 5.16
C TYR A 187 -15.59 13.99 3.86
N GLY A 188 -15.76 15.28 3.55
CA GLY A 188 -16.37 15.72 2.29
C GLY A 188 -17.28 16.94 2.43
N GLY A 189 -17.83 17.37 1.29
CA GLY A 189 -18.87 18.39 1.25
C GLY A 189 -20.20 17.85 1.78
N GLN A 190 -20.96 18.72 2.43
CA GLN A 190 -22.29 18.39 2.93
C GLN A 190 -23.28 18.26 1.77
N LYS A 191 -24.27 17.36 1.91
CA LYS A 191 -25.40 17.30 0.99
C LYS A 191 -26.21 18.61 1.08
N GLU A 192 -26.56 19.17 -0.07
CA GLU A 192 -27.30 20.42 -0.17
C GLU A 192 -28.64 20.33 0.60
N GLY A 193 -28.90 21.30 1.48
CA GLY A 193 -30.11 21.33 2.32
C GLY A 193 -30.11 20.42 3.56
N SER A 194 -29.01 19.72 3.88
CA SER A 194 -28.95 18.88 5.08
C SER A 194 -28.95 19.71 6.37
N THR A 195 -29.71 19.27 7.39
CA THR A 195 -29.70 19.85 8.74
C THR A 195 -28.54 19.36 9.60
N VAL A 196 -27.75 18.40 9.10
CA VAL A 196 -26.61 17.79 9.79
C VAL A 196 -25.39 18.71 9.72
N LEU A 197 -24.79 19.06 10.85
CA LEU A 197 -23.59 19.90 10.90
C LEU A 197 -22.35 19.12 10.42
N PRO A 198 -21.61 19.64 9.43
CA PRO A 198 -20.40 19.00 8.93
C PRO A 198 -19.22 19.21 9.88
N ARG A 199 -18.20 18.36 9.75
CA ARG A 199 -17.02 18.32 10.63
C ARG A 199 -16.30 19.66 10.82
N ASN A 200 -16.35 20.58 9.84
CA ASN A 200 -15.71 21.89 9.92
C ASN A 200 -16.56 22.97 10.62
N LYS A 201 -17.79 22.66 11.04
CA LYS A 201 -18.72 23.59 11.69
C LYS A 201 -18.87 23.36 13.19
N TYR A 202 -18.19 22.36 13.74
CA TYR A 202 -18.17 22.09 15.18
C TYR A 202 -16.79 21.66 15.65
N ILE A 203 -16.55 21.75 16.95
CA ILE A 203 -15.41 21.15 17.62
C ILE A 203 -15.92 20.06 18.55
N ALA A 204 -15.49 18.82 18.30
CA ALA A 204 -15.74 17.69 19.18
C ALA A 204 -14.95 17.85 20.47
N ILE A 205 -15.66 17.80 21.60
CA ILE A 205 -15.07 17.84 22.94
C ILE A 205 -14.88 16.40 23.36
N ARG A 206 -13.64 16.01 23.58
CA ARG A 206 -13.27 14.67 23.97
C ARG A 206 -13.28 14.55 25.49
N ASP A 207 -13.66 13.38 25.99
CA ASP A 207 -13.70 13.08 27.42
C ASP A 207 -12.36 12.52 27.96
N ASP A 208 -11.32 12.38 27.13
CA ASP A 208 -10.00 11.91 27.58
C ASP A 208 -9.29 12.92 28.49
N LYS A 209 -8.58 12.42 29.51
CA LYS A 209 -7.78 13.27 30.39
C LYS A 209 -6.53 13.75 29.63
N PRO A 210 -6.19 15.04 29.70
CA PRO A 210 -5.00 15.57 29.05
C PRO A 210 -3.74 14.87 29.57
N LYS A 211 -2.86 14.48 28.66
CA LYS A 211 -1.63 13.74 29.00
C LYS A 211 -0.50 14.66 29.49
N SER A 212 -0.62 15.97 29.28
CA SER A 212 0.34 16.97 29.72
C SER A 212 -0.33 18.34 29.93
N LYS A 213 0.40 19.29 30.54
CA LYS A 213 -0.06 20.68 30.71
C LYS A 213 -0.30 21.40 29.37
N ASP A 214 0.43 21.05 28.33
CA ASP A 214 0.24 21.62 26.99
C ASP A 214 -0.93 20.98 26.26
N ASP A 215 -1.13 19.67 26.44
CA ASP A 215 -2.29 18.96 25.92
C ASP A 215 -3.58 19.51 26.54
N ALA A 216 -3.57 19.83 27.84
CA ALA A 216 -4.69 20.48 28.53
C ALA A 216 -5.10 21.85 27.96
N LYS A 217 -4.23 22.50 27.16
CA LYS A 217 -4.56 23.79 26.53
C LYS A 217 -5.39 23.62 25.27
N ARG A 218 -5.46 22.42 24.70
CA ARG A 218 -6.15 22.11 23.45
C ARG A 218 -7.66 22.38 23.56
N PRO A 219 -8.28 23.06 22.58
CA PRO A 219 -9.71 23.34 22.61
C PRO A 219 -10.57 22.07 22.68
N GLU A 220 -10.15 20.98 22.06
CA GLU A 220 -10.87 19.70 22.04
C GLU A 220 -10.97 19.02 23.41
N LEU A 221 -10.21 19.47 24.41
CA LEU A 221 -10.23 18.97 25.79
C LEU A 221 -10.88 19.96 26.77
N LYS A 222 -11.41 21.08 26.25
CA LYS A 222 -12.03 22.14 27.06
C LYS A 222 -13.52 22.18 26.83
N VAL A 223 -14.27 21.90 27.89
CA VAL A 223 -15.71 22.19 27.95
C VAL A 223 -15.91 23.70 27.97
N CYS A 224 -16.83 24.21 27.17
CA CYS A 224 -17.22 25.63 27.14
C CYS A 224 -18.71 25.81 27.48
N LYS A 225 -19.16 27.05 27.65
CA LYS A 225 -20.57 27.37 27.94
C LYS A 225 -21.56 27.02 26.82
N PHE A 226 -21.08 26.77 25.61
CA PHE A 226 -21.88 26.40 24.43
C PHE A 226 -21.78 24.91 24.11
N THR A 227 -21.24 24.12 25.03
CA THR A 227 -21.16 22.67 24.86
C THR A 227 -22.56 22.08 24.87
N THR A 228 -22.90 21.33 23.83
CA THR A 228 -24.16 20.60 23.72
C THR A 228 -23.90 19.15 23.37
N GLU A 229 -24.87 18.29 23.67
CA GLU A 229 -24.86 16.92 23.17
C GLU A 229 -25.26 16.90 21.69
N ALA A 230 -24.57 16.07 20.93
CA ALA A 230 -24.81 15.85 19.52
C ALA A 230 -24.84 14.36 19.21
N ILE A 231 -25.75 13.94 18.34
CA ILE A 231 -25.81 12.58 17.81
C ILE A 231 -25.11 12.53 16.45
N ILE A 232 -24.23 11.54 16.27
CA ILE A 232 -23.57 11.32 14.98
C ILE A 232 -24.53 10.58 14.06
N THR A 233 -24.90 11.19 12.94
CA THR A 233 -25.82 10.59 11.96
C THR A 233 -25.13 10.11 10.70
N GLU A 234 -23.89 10.57 10.45
CA GLU A 234 -23.11 10.24 9.26
C GLU A 234 -21.62 10.10 9.59
N GLY A 235 -20.94 9.14 8.96
CA GLY A 235 -19.49 8.94 9.08
C GLY A 235 -19.09 7.77 9.97
N THR A 236 -18.10 7.97 10.83
CA THR A 236 -17.67 7.00 11.86
C THR A 236 -18.46 7.20 13.15
N ASP A 237 -18.67 6.11 13.91
CA ASP A 237 -19.35 6.12 15.22
C ASP A 237 -20.82 6.57 15.16
N VAL A 238 -21.48 6.31 14.03
CA VAL A 238 -22.89 6.65 13.77
C VAL A 238 -23.81 6.03 14.83
N GLY A 239 -24.73 6.83 15.36
CA GLY A 239 -25.65 6.49 16.44
C GLY A 239 -25.14 6.80 17.84
N THR A 240 -23.87 7.16 18.02
CA THR A 240 -23.32 7.55 19.32
C THR A 240 -23.55 9.04 19.62
N ILE A 241 -23.57 9.38 20.91
CA ILE A 241 -23.69 10.77 21.40
C ILE A 241 -22.30 11.28 21.79
N GLN A 242 -21.97 12.48 21.34
CA GLN A 242 -20.72 13.18 21.65
C GLN A 242 -21.01 14.64 22.05
N LYS A 243 -20.17 15.20 22.93
CA LYS A 243 -20.22 16.62 23.27
C LYS A 243 -19.53 17.45 22.19
N VAL A 244 -20.18 18.51 21.74
CA VAL A 244 -19.62 19.41 20.73
C VAL A 244 -19.85 20.87 21.08
N CYS A 245 -19.01 21.75 20.55
CA CYS A 245 -19.27 23.18 20.46
C CYS A 245 -19.39 23.59 19.00
N ALA A 246 -20.58 24.04 18.60
CA ALA A 246 -20.86 24.54 17.25
C ALA A 246 -20.93 26.07 17.15
N ASN A 247 -20.64 26.79 18.25
CA ASN A 247 -20.72 28.25 18.25
C ASN A 247 -19.46 28.89 17.64
N PRO A 248 -19.55 29.59 16.49
CA PRO A 248 -18.39 30.18 15.82
C PRO A 248 -17.75 31.33 16.60
N SER A 249 -18.48 31.91 17.56
CA SER A 249 -18.03 33.00 18.43
C SER A 249 -17.51 32.49 19.78
N CYS A 250 -17.31 31.18 19.94
CA CYS A 250 -16.81 30.62 21.19
C CYS A 250 -15.36 31.07 21.45
N PRO A 251 -15.06 31.80 22.54
CA PRO A 251 -13.70 32.28 22.81
C PRO A 251 -12.73 31.15 23.17
N VAL A 252 -13.23 30.00 23.62
CA VAL A 252 -12.43 28.82 23.98
C VAL A 252 -11.97 28.06 22.73
N HIS A 253 -12.88 27.93 21.76
CA HIS A 253 -12.73 27.06 20.59
C HIS A 253 -12.37 27.80 19.30
N HIS A 254 -12.75 29.08 19.21
CA HIS A 254 -12.40 30.00 18.13
C HIS A 254 -11.76 31.29 18.69
N PRO A 255 -10.60 31.19 19.37
CA PRO A 255 -9.91 32.38 19.87
C PRO A 255 -9.52 33.27 18.68
N LYS A 256 -9.90 34.55 18.71
CA LYS A 256 -9.49 35.53 17.70
C LYS A 256 -7.96 35.58 17.69
N ARG A 257 -7.34 35.08 16.62
CA ARG A 257 -5.90 35.24 16.43
C ARG A 257 -5.61 36.73 16.22
N PRO A 258 -4.67 37.33 16.97
CA PRO A 258 -4.14 38.63 16.56
C PRO A 258 -3.51 38.45 15.18
N THR A 259 -3.84 39.36 14.25
CA THR A 259 -3.21 39.43 12.94
C THR A 259 -1.71 39.59 13.14
N SER A 260 -0.98 38.50 12.97
CA SER A 260 0.44 38.46 13.30
C SER A 260 1.21 39.24 12.24
N ARG A 261 1.89 40.31 12.68
CA ARG A 261 2.88 41.08 11.93
C ARG A 261 3.98 40.22 11.28
N ASN A 262 4.05 38.93 11.60
CA ASN A 262 4.93 37.94 10.96
C ASN A 262 4.45 37.48 9.58
N ASP A 263 3.15 37.51 9.27
CA ASP A 263 2.65 36.98 7.98
C ASP A 263 3.08 37.86 6.80
N GLU A 264 3.11 39.18 6.99
CA GLU A 264 3.60 40.15 6.00
C GLU A 264 5.11 40.04 5.80
N LYS A 265 5.89 39.90 6.90
CA LYS A 265 7.33 39.68 6.84
C LYS A 265 7.67 38.34 6.17
N TRP A 266 6.91 37.29 6.47
CA TRP A 266 7.09 35.96 5.87
C TRP A 266 6.78 35.97 4.37
N LYS A 267 5.70 36.63 3.95
CA LYS A 267 5.39 36.83 2.52
C LYS A 267 6.48 37.63 1.81
N ALA A 268 6.94 38.74 2.40
CA ALA A 268 8.02 39.55 1.84
C ALA A 268 9.34 38.77 1.70
N GLU A 269 9.66 37.91 2.68
CA GLU A 269 10.82 37.02 2.63
C GLU A 269 10.68 35.98 1.50
N GLN A 270 9.52 35.33 1.36
CA GLN A 270 9.26 34.40 0.27
C GLN A 270 9.33 35.08 -1.10
N ASP A 271 8.82 36.31 -1.23
CA ASP A 271 8.88 37.08 -2.46
C ASP A 271 10.32 37.47 -2.82
N ARG A 272 11.14 37.84 -1.82
CA ARG A 272 12.57 38.07 -2.00
C ARG A 272 13.29 36.82 -2.50
N GLN A 273 13.07 35.68 -1.86
CA GLN A 273 13.68 34.41 -2.27
C GLN A 273 13.26 33.99 -3.69
N ARG A 274 11.97 34.13 -4.03
CA ARG A 274 11.47 33.86 -5.39
C ARG A 274 12.15 34.77 -6.42
N ARG A 275 12.32 36.06 -6.09
CA ARG A 275 12.99 37.03 -6.97
C ARG A 275 14.47 36.70 -7.15
N GLU A 276 15.18 36.39 -6.07
CA GLU A 276 16.59 35.99 -6.11
C GLU A 276 16.79 34.72 -6.95
N GLN A 277 15.94 33.71 -6.78
CA GLN A 277 15.99 32.50 -7.60
C GLN A 277 15.70 32.79 -9.08
N ALA A 278 14.74 33.65 -9.38
CA ALA A 278 14.44 34.05 -10.75
C ALA A 278 15.61 34.80 -11.41
N ILE A 279 16.28 35.68 -10.66
CA ILE A 279 17.49 36.38 -11.10
C ILE A 279 18.63 35.39 -11.33
N ALA A 280 18.86 34.46 -10.40
CA ALA A 280 19.92 33.44 -10.51
C ALA A 280 19.70 32.54 -11.73
N ASN A 281 18.47 32.05 -11.93
CA ASN A 281 18.11 31.22 -13.09
C ASN A 281 18.29 31.98 -14.41
N THR A 282 17.78 33.21 -14.49
CA THR A 282 17.88 34.04 -15.70
C THR A 282 19.33 34.39 -16.01
N THR A 283 20.11 34.75 -14.99
CA THR A 283 21.56 35.01 -15.11
C THR A 283 22.28 33.76 -15.59
N GLY A 284 22.02 32.59 -14.99
CA GLY A 284 22.61 31.31 -15.38
C GLY A 284 22.34 30.96 -16.85
N LEU A 285 21.09 31.13 -17.32
CA LEU A 285 20.74 30.89 -18.72
C LEU A 285 21.45 31.85 -19.68
N ARG A 286 21.56 33.14 -19.32
CA ARG A 286 22.27 34.14 -20.14
C ARG A 286 23.78 33.88 -20.18
N VAL A 287 24.39 33.49 -19.07
CA VAL A 287 25.80 33.07 -19.02
C VAL A 287 26.01 31.85 -19.89
N LEU A 288 25.14 30.84 -19.82
CA LEU A 288 25.23 29.65 -20.66
C LEU A 288 25.11 29.98 -22.15
N ALA A 289 24.20 30.88 -22.53
CA ALA A 289 24.06 31.36 -23.91
C ALA A 289 25.32 32.09 -24.40
N ALA A 290 25.90 32.97 -23.56
CA ALA A 290 27.15 33.66 -23.88
C ALA A 290 28.34 32.70 -24.01
N VAL A 291 28.43 31.69 -23.12
CA VAL A 291 29.42 30.62 -23.23
C VAL A 291 29.23 29.87 -24.55
N GLY A 292 27.99 29.51 -24.91
CA GLY A 292 27.66 28.84 -26.18
C GLY A 292 28.11 29.65 -27.41
N ALA A 293 27.92 30.96 -27.39
CA ALA A 293 28.38 31.85 -28.47
C ALA A 293 29.91 31.96 -28.56
N ALA A 294 30.63 31.70 -27.46
CA ALA A 294 32.08 31.73 -27.40
C ALA A 294 32.75 30.38 -27.77
N VAL A 295 31.98 29.30 -27.93
CA VAL A 295 32.52 27.99 -28.31
C VAL A 295 33.00 28.01 -29.76
N PRO A 296 34.27 27.64 -30.04
CA PRO A 296 34.77 27.60 -31.41
C PRO A 296 34.13 26.47 -32.22
N VAL A 297 33.99 26.68 -33.54
CA VAL A 297 33.44 25.67 -34.48
C VAL A 297 34.22 24.35 -34.44
N ARG A 298 35.53 24.43 -34.22
CA ARG A 298 36.40 23.27 -33.97
C ARG A 298 36.90 23.32 -32.53
N LEU A 299 36.55 22.31 -31.73
CA LEU A 299 37.01 22.19 -30.36
C LEU A 299 38.52 21.87 -30.35
N MET A 300 39.27 22.61 -29.54
CA MET A 300 40.70 22.38 -29.36
C MET A 300 40.95 21.51 -28.11
N LYS A 301 42.18 21.02 -27.92
CA LYS A 301 42.59 20.22 -26.75
C LYS A 301 42.14 20.84 -25.40
N ARG A 302 42.19 22.16 -25.26
CA ARG A 302 41.72 22.87 -24.05
C ARG A 302 40.23 22.66 -23.80
N ASP A 303 39.41 22.73 -24.84
CA ASP A 303 37.96 22.64 -24.73
C ASP A 303 37.54 21.18 -24.48
N LEU A 304 38.18 20.22 -25.16
CA LEU A 304 38.00 18.78 -24.91
C LEU A 304 38.41 18.38 -23.49
N LEU A 305 39.52 18.95 -22.98
CA LEU A 305 39.95 18.75 -21.59
C LEU A 305 38.91 19.28 -20.61
N PHE A 306 38.39 20.49 -20.84
CA PHE A 306 37.37 21.08 -19.98
C PHE A 306 36.10 20.21 -19.93
N ILE A 307 35.62 19.72 -21.08
CA ILE A 307 34.44 18.86 -21.12
C ILE A 307 34.71 17.54 -20.38
N LEU A 308 35.86 16.91 -20.60
CA LEU A 308 36.21 15.64 -19.96
C LEU A 308 36.35 15.78 -18.44
N GLU A 309 36.98 16.85 -17.96
CA GLU A 309 37.08 17.14 -16.52
C GLU A 309 35.68 17.31 -15.88
N LYS A 310 34.75 17.98 -16.59
CA LYS A 310 33.36 18.10 -16.12
C LYS A 310 32.61 16.76 -16.12
N LEU A 311 32.76 15.94 -17.15
CA LEU A 311 32.16 14.60 -17.20
C LEU A 311 32.67 13.71 -16.06
N VAL A 312 33.98 13.65 -15.86
CA VAL A 312 34.58 12.85 -14.77
C VAL A 312 34.12 13.33 -13.40
N SER A 313 33.94 14.65 -13.20
CA SER A 313 33.49 15.21 -11.91
C SER A 313 32.08 14.80 -11.48
N VAL A 314 31.24 14.34 -12.42
CA VAL A 314 29.86 13.91 -12.16
C VAL A 314 29.69 12.39 -12.24
N MET A 315 30.78 11.64 -12.45
CA MET A 315 30.80 10.18 -12.43
C MET A 315 31.14 9.66 -11.02
N ASP A 316 30.63 8.49 -10.68
CA ASP A 316 31.03 7.77 -9.46
C ASP A 316 32.40 7.09 -9.63
N GLU A 317 32.99 6.75 -8.50
CA GLU A 317 34.36 6.23 -8.41
C GLU A 317 34.58 4.93 -9.19
N ASN A 318 33.59 4.02 -9.25
CA ASN A 318 33.72 2.77 -10.00
C ASN A 318 33.82 3.02 -11.50
N ARG A 319 33.07 3.99 -12.03
CA ARG A 319 33.10 4.33 -13.46
C ARG A 319 34.38 5.08 -13.84
N VAL A 320 34.86 5.95 -12.96
CA VAL A 320 36.19 6.57 -13.10
C VAL A 320 37.28 5.49 -13.12
N GLU A 321 37.17 4.48 -12.26
CA GLU A 321 38.08 3.34 -12.26
C GLU A 321 37.99 2.49 -13.53
N MET A 322 36.79 2.19 -14.03
CA MET A 322 36.61 1.46 -15.29
C MET A 322 37.27 2.20 -16.46
N LEU A 323 37.03 3.51 -16.56
CA LEU A 323 37.63 4.36 -17.59
C LEU A 323 39.16 4.40 -17.45
N ALA A 324 39.68 4.54 -16.23
CA ALA A 324 41.12 4.53 -15.97
C ALA A 324 41.77 3.19 -16.36
N ARG A 325 41.15 2.05 -15.99
CA ARG A 325 41.63 0.70 -16.32
C ARG A 325 41.68 0.44 -17.82
N GLN A 326 40.70 0.95 -18.58
CA GLN A 326 40.67 0.84 -20.04
C GLN A 326 41.89 1.48 -20.71
N HIS A 327 42.47 2.51 -20.08
CA HIS A 327 43.69 3.19 -20.55
C HIS A 327 44.96 2.74 -19.81
N GLY A 328 44.91 1.56 -19.17
CA GLY A 328 46.07 0.97 -18.50
C GLY A 328 46.46 1.64 -17.17
N ILE A 329 45.63 2.53 -16.65
CA ILE A 329 45.86 3.22 -15.37
C ILE A 329 45.35 2.31 -14.25
N ARG A 330 46.26 1.85 -13.39
CA ARG A 330 45.92 1.03 -12.22
C ARG A 330 46.04 1.86 -10.95
N HIS A 331 45.19 1.55 -9.97
CA HIS A 331 45.21 2.20 -8.67
C HIS A 331 46.56 2.00 -7.96
N LYS A 332 47.36 3.06 -7.80
CA LYS A 332 48.50 3.10 -6.87
C LYS A 332 48.01 3.70 -5.56
N ARG A 333 48.25 3.01 -4.43
CA ARG A 333 47.71 3.40 -3.11
C ARG A 333 48.17 4.78 -2.62
N ASP A 334 49.26 5.34 -3.18
CA ASP A 334 49.97 6.45 -2.52
C ASP A 334 50.01 7.78 -3.33
N ASP A 335 49.40 7.88 -4.52
CA ASP A 335 49.51 9.05 -5.42
C ASP A 335 48.21 9.89 -5.56
N GLY A 336 47.39 9.97 -4.50
CA GLY A 336 46.22 10.87 -4.46
C GLY A 336 44.96 10.37 -5.20
N GLY A 337 44.88 9.07 -5.47
CA GLY A 337 43.67 8.38 -5.95
C GLY A 337 43.54 8.28 -7.48
N ILE A 338 42.69 7.37 -7.94
CA ILE A 338 42.53 7.04 -9.37
C ILE A 338 42.04 8.21 -10.22
N GLY A 339 41.22 9.11 -9.64
CA GLY A 339 40.75 10.33 -10.29
C GLY A 339 41.88 11.31 -10.61
N LYS A 340 42.81 11.55 -9.66
CA LYS A 340 43.97 12.43 -9.91
C LYS A 340 44.93 11.83 -10.93
N ALA A 341 45.16 10.51 -10.88
CA ALA A 341 45.97 9.81 -11.86
C ALA A 341 45.37 9.90 -13.27
N LEU A 342 44.05 9.74 -13.40
CA LEU A 342 43.33 9.93 -14.65
C LEU A 342 43.44 11.37 -15.15
N THR A 343 43.21 12.39 -14.31
CA THR A 343 43.38 13.80 -14.71
C THR A 343 44.81 14.11 -15.17
N ALA A 344 45.83 13.57 -14.50
CA ALA A 344 47.23 13.75 -14.88
C ALA A 344 47.55 13.08 -16.23
N TYR A 345 47.04 11.87 -16.47
CA TYR A 345 47.14 11.17 -17.75
C TYR A 345 46.48 11.97 -18.87
N VAL A 346 45.23 12.40 -18.65
CA VAL A 346 44.44 13.17 -19.60
C VAL A 346 45.18 14.44 -20.04
N ARG A 347 45.78 15.20 -19.13
CA ARG A 347 46.54 16.43 -19.48
C ARG A 347 47.68 16.18 -20.47
N ARG A 348 48.31 15.02 -20.41
CA ARG A 348 49.47 14.63 -21.25
C ARG A 348 49.07 13.87 -22.53
N ALA A 349 47.80 13.46 -22.64
CA ALA A 349 47.31 12.72 -23.79
C ALA A 349 47.33 13.53 -25.10
N ASP A 350 47.36 12.82 -26.22
CA ASP A 350 47.19 13.37 -27.57
C ASP A 350 45.69 13.54 -27.92
N GLU A 351 45.39 14.31 -28.96
CA GLU A 351 44.02 14.66 -29.37
C GLU A 351 43.16 13.42 -29.69
N GLY A 352 43.78 12.39 -30.27
CA GLY A 352 43.12 11.11 -30.56
C GLY A 352 42.70 10.35 -29.30
N THR A 353 43.47 10.46 -28.21
CA THR A 353 43.13 9.85 -26.92
C THR A 353 42.06 10.67 -26.18
N PHE A 354 42.08 12.00 -26.28
CA PHE A 354 41.00 12.85 -25.75
C PHE A 354 39.64 12.52 -26.34
N SER A 355 39.59 12.40 -27.66
CA SER A 355 38.35 12.12 -28.39
C SER A 355 37.76 10.77 -27.98
N ARG A 356 38.62 9.75 -27.78
CA ARG A 356 38.21 8.42 -27.30
C ARG A 356 37.70 8.47 -25.85
N LEU A 357 38.45 9.07 -24.94
CA LEU A 357 38.05 9.21 -23.53
C LEU A 357 36.75 9.98 -23.35
N MET A 358 36.53 11.01 -24.18
CA MET A 358 35.29 11.77 -24.21
C MET A 358 34.07 10.92 -24.55
N VAL A 359 34.19 10.09 -25.58
CA VAL A 359 33.13 9.17 -26.01
C VAL A 359 32.87 8.11 -24.95
N GLU A 360 33.93 7.48 -24.42
CA GLU A 360 33.82 6.45 -23.39
C GLU A 360 33.20 6.99 -22.10
N ALA A 361 33.65 8.15 -21.61
CA ALA A 361 33.09 8.81 -20.43
C ALA A 361 31.61 9.18 -20.62
N SER A 362 31.24 9.66 -21.81
CA SER A 362 29.84 10.01 -22.12
C SER A 362 28.94 8.78 -22.12
N ILE A 363 29.38 7.66 -22.71
CA ILE A 363 28.64 6.38 -22.73
C ILE A 363 28.49 5.83 -21.31
N LEU A 364 29.58 5.83 -20.51
CA LEU A 364 29.55 5.35 -19.13
C LEU A 364 28.64 6.20 -18.24
N LEU A 365 28.65 7.53 -18.42
CA LEU A 365 27.76 8.43 -17.68
C LEU A 365 26.30 8.25 -18.12
N ALA A 366 26.01 8.10 -19.41
CA ALA A 366 24.66 7.80 -19.87
C ALA A 366 24.15 6.47 -19.29
N ALA A 367 24.97 5.42 -19.36
CA ALA A 367 24.68 4.11 -18.78
C ALA A 367 24.45 4.16 -17.26
N SER A 368 24.92 5.21 -16.57
CA SER A 368 24.64 5.42 -15.15
C SER A 368 23.24 5.89 -14.82
N ARG A 369 22.60 6.60 -15.76
CA ARG A 369 21.31 7.25 -15.57
C ARG A 369 20.18 6.55 -16.32
N GLY A 370 20.50 5.54 -17.12
CA GLY A 370 19.56 4.78 -17.94
C GLY A 370 19.88 3.29 -17.99
N ASN A 371 19.34 2.60 -19.00
CA ASN A 371 19.57 1.16 -19.19
C ASN A 371 20.93 0.92 -19.89
N PRO A 372 21.92 0.31 -19.21
CA PRO A 372 23.26 0.12 -19.79
C PRO A 372 23.26 -0.69 -21.09
N THR A 373 22.41 -1.70 -21.21
CA THR A 373 22.34 -2.57 -22.39
C THR A 373 21.87 -1.82 -23.63
N VAL A 374 20.86 -0.96 -23.47
CA VAL A 374 20.33 -0.14 -24.57
C VAL A 374 21.37 0.88 -25.01
N ILE A 375 21.97 1.60 -24.05
CA ILE A 375 22.92 2.67 -24.30
C ILE A 375 24.20 2.14 -24.97
N LEU A 376 24.71 0.99 -24.53
CA LEU A 376 25.86 0.34 -25.15
C LEU A 376 25.54 -0.16 -26.57
N LYS A 377 24.31 -0.63 -26.82
CA LYS A 377 23.87 -1.07 -28.15
C LYS A 377 23.77 0.12 -29.11
N GLU A 378 23.19 1.23 -28.69
CA GLU A 378 23.12 2.47 -29.47
C GLU A 378 24.51 3.00 -29.83
N ALA A 379 25.42 3.05 -28.84
CA ALA A 379 26.80 3.44 -29.07
C ALA A 379 27.51 2.50 -30.05
N ALA A 380 27.32 1.18 -29.91
CA ALA A 380 27.93 0.21 -30.81
C ALA A 380 27.44 0.37 -32.26
N ILE A 381 26.15 0.67 -32.47
CA ILE A 381 25.61 0.98 -33.79
C ILE A 381 26.27 2.24 -34.36
N ALA A 382 26.36 3.31 -33.56
CA ALA A 382 26.95 4.59 -34.00
C ALA A 382 28.43 4.45 -34.43
N TYR A 383 29.20 3.62 -33.73
CA TYR A 383 30.61 3.36 -34.03
C TYR A 383 30.85 2.12 -34.90
N LYS A 384 29.79 1.50 -35.44
CA LYS A 384 29.85 0.30 -36.30
C LYS A 384 30.61 -0.86 -35.68
N VAL A 385 30.40 -1.06 -34.37
CA VAL A 385 31.01 -2.14 -33.59
C VAL A 385 30.12 -3.38 -33.64
N ASP A 386 30.69 -4.52 -34.02
CA ASP A 386 30.00 -5.81 -34.05
C ASP A 386 29.86 -6.38 -32.63
N THR A 387 28.71 -6.10 -32.01
CA THR A 387 28.40 -6.59 -30.66
C THR A 387 28.20 -8.10 -30.58
N GLU A 388 27.80 -8.75 -31.68
CA GLU A 388 27.56 -10.20 -31.70
C GLU A 388 28.88 -10.97 -31.73
N ALA A 389 29.84 -10.51 -32.53
CA ALA A 389 31.20 -11.05 -32.53
C ALA A 389 31.88 -10.87 -31.17
N ILE A 390 31.71 -9.71 -30.51
CA ILE A 390 32.24 -9.48 -29.16
C ILE A 390 31.56 -10.42 -28.16
N ALA A 391 30.24 -10.55 -28.18
CA ALA A 391 29.51 -11.45 -27.29
C ALA A 391 29.92 -12.91 -27.50
N ALA A 392 30.14 -13.35 -28.74
CA ALA A 392 30.62 -14.68 -29.07
C ALA A 392 32.03 -14.94 -28.48
N LYS A 393 32.96 -14.00 -28.64
CA LYS A 393 34.31 -14.10 -28.05
C LYS A 393 34.27 -14.16 -26.53
N VAL A 394 33.48 -13.30 -25.89
CA VAL A 394 33.34 -13.31 -24.44
C VAL A 394 32.76 -14.65 -23.96
N ARG A 395 31.72 -15.19 -24.61
CA ARG A 395 31.19 -16.53 -24.28
C ARG A 395 32.25 -17.62 -24.41
N GLN A 396 33.09 -17.57 -25.44
CA GLN A 396 34.20 -18.51 -25.63
C GLN A 396 35.25 -18.38 -24.51
N GLU A 397 35.62 -17.17 -24.11
CA GLU A 397 36.56 -16.93 -23.01
C GLU A 397 36.04 -17.44 -21.67
N PHE A 398 34.75 -17.22 -21.37
CA PHE A 398 34.13 -17.72 -20.15
C PHE A 398 34.04 -19.25 -20.17
N ALA A 399 33.67 -19.85 -21.30
CA ALA A 399 33.67 -21.31 -21.45
C ALA A 399 35.08 -21.90 -21.29
N ALA A 400 36.12 -21.24 -21.80
CA ALA A 400 37.51 -21.66 -21.62
C ALA A 400 37.96 -21.54 -20.16
N LYS A 401 37.59 -20.45 -19.46
CA LYS A 401 37.88 -20.26 -18.03
C LYS A 401 37.15 -21.28 -17.16
N GLU A 402 35.89 -21.61 -17.45
CA GLU A 402 35.16 -22.66 -16.73
C GLU A 402 35.77 -24.05 -16.95
N ARG A 403 36.18 -24.36 -18.18
CA ARG A 403 36.87 -25.62 -18.50
C ARG A 403 38.19 -25.72 -17.74
N ALA A 404 39.00 -24.67 -17.73
CA ALA A 404 40.25 -24.59 -16.96
C ALA A 404 40.02 -24.73 -15.45
N ARG A 405 38.95 -24.13 -14.91
CA ARG A 405 38.59 -24.25 -13.49
C ARG A 405 38.12 -25.66 -13.12
N LYS A 406 37.41 -26.35 -14.02
CA LYS A 406 37.01 -27.76 -13.85
C LYS A 406 38.19 -28.73 -13.96
N THR A 407 39.24 -28.38 -14.71
CA THR A 407 40.47 -29.21 -14.78
C THR A 407 41.36 -29.08 -13.54
N LEU A 408 41.20 -27.99 -12.77
CA LEU A 408 42.00 -27.70 -11.57
C LEU A 408 41.38 -28.20 -10.25
N GLN A 409 40.19 -28.82 -10.25
CA GLN A 409 39.62 -29.47 -9.06
C GLN A 409 39.92 -30.98 -9.06
N PRO A 410 40.74 -31.51 -8.12
CA PRO A 410 40.94 -32.95 -7.99
C PRO A 410 39.66 -33.59 -7.45
N THR A 411 39.19 -34.64 -8.11
CA THR A 411 38.06 -35.46 -7.67
C THR A 411 38.43 -36.17 -6.36
N THR A 412 37.85 -35.71 -5.24
CA THR A 412 37.88 -36.44 -3.97
C THR A 412 37.04 -37.71 -4.13
N LYS A 413 37.70 -38.85 -4.34
CA LYS A 413 37.07 -40.17 -4.29
C LYS A 413 36.68 -40.45 -2.84
N THR A 414 35.38 -40.43 -2.55
CA THR A 414 34.79 -41.04 -1.37
C THR A 414 34.93 -42.55 -1.47
N VAL A 415 35.80 -43.13 -0.63
CA VAL A 415 35.85 -44.58 -0.39
C VAL A 415 34.88 -44.90 0.74
N THR A 416 33.81 -45.60 0.38
CA THR A 416 32.88 -46.27 1.30
C THR A 416 33.60 -47.41 2.02
N LYS A 417 33.64 -47.37 3.35
CA LYS A 417 34.05 -48.50 4.20
C LYS A 417 32.80 -49.33 4.53
N ALA A 418 32.84 -50.61 4.17
CA ALA A 418 32.04 -51.68 4.76
C ALA A 418 32.95 -52.58 5.60
N ALA A 419 32.34 -53.24 6.58
CA ALA A 419 32.90 -54.00 7.73
C ALA A 419 33.26 -53.14 8.94
#